data_AF-A0A7C1ABP4-F1
#
_entry.id   AF-A0A7C1ABP4-F1
#
_cell.length_a   1.000
_cell.length_b   1.000
_cell.length_c   1.000
_cell.angle_alpha   90.00
_cell.angle_beta   90.00
_cell.angle_gamma   90.00
#
_symmetry.space_group_name_H-M   'P 1'
#
loop_
_entity.id
_entity.type
_entity.pdbx_description
1 polymer ?
#
loop_
_entity_poly.entity_id
_entity_poly.type
_entity_poly.pdbx_seq_one_letter_code
_entity_poly.pdbx_strand_id
1 'polypeptide(L)'
;MKNKIIFSDFDGTFCEKDIGHHLYTRFSGGKNKKYVEMWKKGLISTKETLIRETSLLNVDEKQIYQFLDRFRLRKGARELYTFAKSSQIPFYI
;
A
#
# COMPACT_ATOMS: atom_id res chain seq x y z
N MET A 1 -19.38 24.42 -11.14
CA MET A 1 -18.69 24.00 -9.91
C MET A 1 -17.20 23.90 -10.23
N LYS A 2 -16.31 24.44 -9.38
CA LYS A 2 -14.85 24.39 -9.56
C LYS A 2 -14.39 22.95 -9.90
N ASN A 3 -13.38 22.81 -10.76
CA ASN A 3 -12.73 21.55 -11.11
C ASN A 3 -12.21 20.87 -9.84
N LYS A 4 -13.02 19.98 -9.25
CA LYS A 4 -12.63 19.18 -8.10
C LYS A 4 -11.82 17.99 -8.60
N ILE A 5 -10.79 17.61 -7.86
CA ILE A 5 -9.99 16.41 -8.09
C ILE A 5 -9.81 15.75 -6.71
N ILE A 6 -9.84 14.42 -6.68
CA ILE A 6 -9.57 13.62 -5.48
C ILE A 6 -8.26 12.87 -5.68
N PHE A 7 -7.35 13.00 -4.73
CA PHE A 7 -6.18 12.15 -4.56
C PHE A 7 -6.37 11.36 -3.28
N SER A 8 -6.21 10.05 -3.33
CA SER A 8 -6.35 9.17 -2.18
C SER A 8 -5.15 8.25 -2.10
N ASP A 9 -4.44 8.27 -0.99
CA ASP A 9 -3.52 7.18 -0.68
C ASP A 9 -4.24 5.82 -0.71
N PHE A 10 -3.49 4.75 -0.96
CA PHE A 10 -4.02 3.38 -1.05
C PHE A 10 -3.87 2.64 0.27
N ASP A 11 -2.63 2.47 0.73
CA ASP A 11 -2.27 1.56 1.80
C ASP A 11 -2.72 2.11 3.16
N GLY A 12 -3.57 1.36 3.85
CA GLY A 12 -4.17 1.83 5.11
C GLY A 12 -5.19 2.97 4.93
N THR A 13 -5.39 3.50 3.73
CA THR A 13 -6.40 4.52 3.41
C THR A 13 -7.54 3.94 2.58
N PHE A 14 -7.33 3.67 1.29
CA PHE A 14 -8.33 3.06 0.40
C PHE A 14 -8.46 1.54 0.63
N CYS A 15 -7.37 0.89 1.04
CA CYS A 15 -7.33 -0.46 1.58
C CYS A 15 -7.40 -0.44 3.12
N GLU A 16 -7.93 -1.50 3.72
CA GLU A 16 -8.02 -1.61 5.19
C GLU A 16 -6.65 -1.74 5.89
N LYS A 17 -5.65 -2.23 5.16
CA LYS A 17 -4.30 -2.52 5.66
C LYS A 17 -3.26 -1.90 4.76
N ASP A 18 -2.07 -1.75 5.30
CA ASP A 18 -0.86 -1.45 4.54
C ASP A 18 -0.36 -2.74 3.87
N ILE A 19 -0.66 -2.91 2.59
CA ILE A 19 -0.36 -4.13 1.84
C ILE A 19 1.16 -4.31 1.74
N GLY A 20 1.89 -3.22 1.47
CA GLY A 20 3.35 -3.24 1.37
C GLY A 20 4.00 -3.78 2.64
N HIS A 21 3.64 -3.23 3.80
CA HIS A 21 4.15 -3.69 5.09
C HIS A 21 3.86 -5.18 5.34
N HIS A 22 2.64 -5.62 5.06
CA HIS A 22 2.26 -7.02 5.24
C HIS A 22 2.98 -7.95 4.25
N LEU A 23 3.21 -7.51 3.01
CA LEU A 23 3.91 -8.26 1.97
C LEU A 23 5.37 -8.46 2.37
N TYR A 24 6.09 -7.38 2.68
CA TYR A 24 7.48 -7.45 3.10
C TYR A 24 7.64 -8.28 4.37
N THR A 25 6.75 -8.12 5.34
CA THR A 25 6.80 -8.91 6.57
C THR A 25 6.57 -10.40 6.32
N ARG A 26 5.60 -10.76 5.46
CA ARG A 26 5.28 -12.15 5.15
C ARG A 26 6.42 -12.86 4.42
N PHE A 27 6.93 -12.24 3.35
CA PHE A 27 7.87 -12.88 2.43
C PHE A 27 9.33 -12.75 2.87
N SER A 28 9.66 -11.79 3.74
CA SER A 28 10.97 -11.75 4.41
C SER A 28 11.06 -12.60 5.67
N GLY A 29 9.95 -13.22 6.12
CA GLY A 29 9.87 -13.90 7.42
C GLY A 29 10.09 -12.95 8.60
N GLY A 30 9.67 -11.69 8.47
CA GLY A 30 9.81 -10.64 9.48
C GLY A 30 11.20 -9.99 9.57
N LYS A 31 12.15 -10.36 8.70
CA LYS A 31 13.50 -9.76 8.66
C LYS A 31 13.48 -8.27 8.29
N ASN A 32 12.42 -7.81 7.61
CA ASN A 32 12.22 -6.42 7.23
C ASN A 32 12.01 -5.47 8.43
N LYS A 33 11.48 -5.98 9.56
CA LYS A 33 11.11 -5.17 10.74
C LYS A 33 12.24 -4.27 11.24
N LYS A 34 13.49 -4.75 11.19
CA LYS A 34 14.66 -3.93 11.59
C LYS A 34 14.82 -2.68 10.73
N TYR A 35 14.51 -2.75 9.43
CA TYR A 35 14.60 -1.61 8.52
C TYR A 35 13.45 -0.63 8.76
N VAL A 36 12.24 -1.14 9.01
CA VAL A 36 11.09 -0.31 9.42
C VAL A 36 11.41 0.46 10.70
N GLU A 37 12.03 -0.17 11.69
CA GLU A 37 12.42 0.51 12.94
C GLU A 37 13.54 1.54 12.73
N MET A 38 14.52 1.27 11.86
CA MET A 38 15.52 2.27 11.47
C MET A 38 14.88 3.48 10.79
N TRP A 39 13.91 3.25 9.90
CA TRP A 39 13.16 4.29 9.21
C TRP A 39 12.33 5.15 10.17
N LYS A 40 11.58 4.54 11.08
CA LYS A 40 10.82 5.25 12.12
C LYS A 40 11.69 6.13 13.01
N LYS A 41 12.95 5.73 13.24
CA LYS A 41 13.95 6.50 13.98
C LYS A 41 14.64 7.58 13.14
N GLY A 42 14.30 7.71 11.85
CA GLY A 42 14.94 8.67 10.94
C GLY A 42 16.37 8.30 10.52
N LEU A 43 16.81 7.04 10.74
CA LEU A 43 18.18 6.60 10.44
C LEU A 43 18.40 6.26 8.96
N ILE A 44 17.33 5.93 8.24
CA ILE A 44 17.33 5.66 6.80
C ILE A 44 16.12 6.32 6.14
N SER A 45 16.27 6.68 4.86
CA SER A 45 15.20 7.27 4.07
C SER A 45 14.15 6.22 3.66
N THR A 46 12.95 6.66 3.29
CA THR A 46 11.90 5.78 2.75
C THR A 46 12.39 4.98 1.54
N LYS A 47 13.16 5.61 0.64
CA LYS A 47 13.76 4.95 -0.53
C LYS A 47 14.70 3.81 -0.10
N GLU A 48 15.56 4.07 0.88
CA GLU A 48 16.51 3.07 1.38
C GLU A 48 15.77 1.92 2.07
N THR A 49 14.73 2.21 2.85
CA THR A 49 13.86 1.20 3.46
C THR A 49 13.28 0.29 2.38
N LEU A 50 12.67 0.85 1.34
CA LEU A 50 12.05 0.08 0.26
C LEU A 50 13.04 -0.85 -0.44
N ILE A 51 14.23 -0.35 -0.78
CA ILE A 51 15.30 -1.15 -1.41
C ILE A 51 15.70 -2.32 -0.52
N ARG A 52 15.89 -2.06 0.78
CA ARG A 52 16.32 -3.08 1.76
C ARG A 52 15.22 -4.09 2.07
N GLU A 53 13.96 -3.69 2.13
CA GLU A 53 12.86 -4.62 2.33
C GLU A 53 12.65 -5.50 1.09
N THR A 54 12.77 -4.92 -0.10
CA THR A 54 12.63 -5.63 -1.38
C THR A 54 13.76 -6.64 -1.59
N SER A 55 15.00 -6.33 -1.21
CA SER A 55 16.12 -7.27 -1.34
C SER A 55 16.02 -8.50 -0.43
N LEU A 56 15.12 -8.49 0.56
CA LEU A 56 14.84 -9.65 1.40
C LEU A 56 13.84 -10.63 0.76
N LEU A 57 13.19 -10.23 -0.34
CA LEU A 57 12.14 -11.02 -0.95
C LEU A 57 12.72 -12.09 -1.86
N ASN A 58 12.23 -13.32 -1.69
CA ASN A 58 12.41 -14.42 -2.62
C ASN A 58 11.04 -15.04 -2.88
N VAL A 59 10.28 -14.40 -3.77
CA VAL A 59 8.86 -14.68 -4.04
C VAL A 59 8.60 -14.48 -5.54
N ASP A 60 7.80 -15.35 -6.14
CA ASP A 60 7.37 -15.19 -7.52
C ASP A 60 6.09 -14.37 -7.65
N GLU A 61 5.77 -13.96 -8.88
CA GLU A 61 4.60 -13.15 -9.20
C GLU A 61 3.27 -13.83 -8.79
N LYS A 62 3.16 -15.15 -8.98
CA LYS A 62 1.94 -15.90 -8.65
C LYS A 62 1.68 -15.89 -7.14
N GLN A 63 2.72 -16.06 -6.34
CA GLN A 63 2.66 -15.99 -4.89
C GLN A 63 2.27 -14.58 -4.42
N ILE A 64 2.75 -13.53 -5.09
CA ILE A 64 2.34 -12.15 -4.82
C ILE A 64 0.84 -11.99 -5.07
N TYR A 65 0.32 -12.38 -6.23
CA TYR A 65 -1.12 -12.24 -6.51
C TYR A 65 -1.99 -13.02 -5.53
N GLN A 66 -1.63 -14.26 -5.23
CA GLN A 66 -2.33 -15.06 -4.20
C GLN A 66 -2.31 -14.40 -2.81
N PHE A 67 -1.23 -13.70 -2.49
CA PHE A 67 -1.13 -12.94 -1.24
C PHE A 67 -2.08 -11.74 -1.25
N LEU A 68 -2.18 -11.02 -2.38
CA LEU A 68 -3.00 -9.82 -2.57
C LEU A 68 -4.51 -10.12 -2.50
N ASP A 69 -4.94 -11.31 -2.95
CA ASP A 69 -6.36 -11.74 -2.91
C ASP A 69 -6.98 -11.76 -1.50
N ARG A 70 -6.14 -11.67 -0.46
CA ARG A 70 -6.54 -11.71 0.94
C ARG A 70 -6.90 -10.33 1.51
N PHE A 71 -6.62 -9.26 0.77
CA PHE A 71 -6.86 -7.89 1.22
C PHE A 71 -8.22 -7.39 0.74
N ARG A 72 -8.78 -6.46 1.54
CA ARG A 72 -10.10 -5.87 1.30
C ARG A 72 -9.95 -4.37 1.16
N LEU A 73 -10.76 -3.79 0.27
CA LEU A 73 -10.96 -2.35 0.25
C LEU A 73 -11.65 -1.92 1.54
N ARG A 74 -11.34 -0.70 2.00
CA ARG A 74 -12.00 -0.12 3.16
C ARG A 74 -13.50 0.03 2.89
N LYS A 75 -14.33 -0.19 3.92
CA LYS A 75 -15.76 0.13 3.87
C LYS A 75 -15.97 1.57 3.39
N GLY A 76 -16.76 1.78 2.35
CA GLY A 76 -16.99 3.10 1.76
C GLY A 76 -16.04 3.46 0.60
N ALA A 77 -14.94 2.73 0.39
CA ALA A 77 -13.97 3.05 -0.66
C ALA A 77 -14.57 2.88 -2.07
N ARG A 78 -15.32 1.79 -2.28
CA ARG A 78 -16.00 1.54 -3.56
C ARG A 78 -17.08 2.58 -3.83
N GLU A 79 -17.82 2.96 -2.80
CA GLU A 79 -18.87 3.97 -2.84
C GLU A 79 -18.29 5.34 -3.17
N LEU A 80 -17.18 5.72 -2.54
CA LEU A 80 -16.45 6.96 -2.82
C LEU A 80 -15.98 7.03 -4.29
N TYR A 81 -15.34 5.97 -4.78
CA TYR A 81 -14.90 5.90 -6.17
C TYR A 81 -16.07 5.97 -7.15
N THR A 82 -17.16 5.25 -6.86
CA THR A 82 -18.38 5.26 -7.68
C THR A 82 -19.00 6.66 -7.71
N PHE A 83 -19.08 7.33 -6.57
CA PHE A 83 -19.54 8.72 -6.47
C PHE A 83 -18.67 9.65 -7.31
N ALA A 84 -17.35 9.62 -7.14
CA ALA A 84 -16.42 10.46 -7.89
C ALA A 84 -16.58 10.26 -9.40
N LYS A 85 -16.62 9.00 -9.86
CA LYS A 85 -16.82 8.64 -11.27
C LYS A 85 -18.15 9.15 -11.82
N SER A 86 -19.25 8.94 -11.10
CA SER A 86 -20.60 9.40 -11.51
C SER A 86 -20.72 10.92 -11.55
N SER A 87 -19.95 11.61 -10.71
CA SER A 87 -19.90 13.07 -10.63
C SER A 87 -18.83 13.67 -11.54
N GLN A 88 -18.19 12.87 -12.39
CA GLN A 88 -17.11 13.28 -13.30
C GLN A 88 -15.96 14.00 -12.57
N ILE A 89 -15.68 13.60 -11.33
CA ILE A 89 -14.56 14.09 -10.53
C ILE A 89 -13.37 13.15 -10.81
N PRO A 90 -12.24 13.66 -11.35
CA PRO A 90 -11.02 12.86 -11.48
C PRO A 90 -10.58 12.32 -10.11
N PHE A 91 -10.30 11.03 -10.07
CA PHE A 91 -9.90 10.30 -8.87
C PHE A 91 -8.59 9.57 -9.14
N TYR A 92 -7.58 9.86 -8.34
CA TYR A 92 -6.27 9.25 -8.42
C TYR A 92 -5.92 8.57 -7.10
N ILE A 93 -5.23 7.44 -7.22
CA ILE A 93 -4.49 6.82 -6.13
C ILE A 93 -3.04 7.28 -6.22
#